data_AF-A0A452ZC49-F1
#
_entry.id   AF-A0A452ZC49-F1
#
_cell.length_a   1.000
_cell.length_b   1.000
_cell.length_c   1.000
_cell.angle_alpha   90.00
_cell.angle_beta   90.00
_cell.angle_gamma   90.00
#
_symmetry.space_group_name_H-M   'P 1'
#
loop_
_entity.id
_entity.type
_entity.pdbx_description
1 polymer ?
#
loop_
_entity_poly.entity_id
_entity_poly.type
_entity_poly.pdbx_seq_one_letter_code
_entity_poly.pdbx_strand_id
1 'polypeptide(L)'
;QDTIHEYLETMISVNHAFTDRSNALQHVQSLSADLFFLHTRAGRLESVSSRGIGQEWTRYQKIEGLKETISTREGVKNQALREYESIKENNMTEIKRFDKDRRRDLIEMLKGFVVNQVSYSDHFANMWGKVAEETKVYANRSN
;
A
#
# COMPACT_ATOMS: atom_id res chain seq x y z
N GLN A 1 18.77 -14.31 7.77
CA GLN A 1 17.76 -14.41 6.69
C GLN A 1 18.22 -13.42 5.62
N ASP A 2 18.38 -13.85 4.37
CA ASP A 2 19.01 -13.02 3.33
C ASP A 2 18.15 -11.80 2.97
N THR A 3 18.78 -10.64 2.87
CA THR A 3 18.14 -9.33 2.58
C THR A 3 17.32 -9.31 1.30
N ILE A 4 17.67 -10.16 0.32
CA ILE A 4 16.92 -10.32 -0.94
C ILE A 4 15.56 -11.00 -0.71
N HIS A 5 15.51 -12.01 0.16
CA HIS A 5 14.27 -12.73 0.46
C HIS A 5 13.24 -11.80 1.11
N GLU A 6 13.69 -11.03 2.10
CA GLU A 6 12.85 -10.07 2.83
C GLU A 6 12.34 -8.94 1.91
N TYR A 7 13.18 -8.46 0.99
CA TYR A 7 12.77 -7.50 -0.04
C TYR A 7 11.68 -8.07 -0.96
N LEU A 8 11.84 -9.30 -1.44
CA LEU A 8 10.88 -9.96 -2.32
C LEU A 8 9.53 -10.23 -1.63
N GLU A 9 9.54 -10.70 -0.39
CA GLU A 9 8.33 -10.86 0.43
C GLU A 9 7.59 -9.53 0.57
N THR A 10 8.33 -8.46 0.87
CA THR A 10 7.72 -7.13 1.00
C THR A 10 7.10 -6.65 -0.31
N MET A 11 7.78 -6.86 -1.45
CA MET A 11 7.22 -6.50 -2.77
C MET A 11 5.94 -7.27 -3.08
N ILE A 12 5.85 -8.54 -2.71
CA ILE A 12 4.63 -9.34 -2.85
C ILE A 12 3.50 -8.76 -2.00
N SER A 13 3.76 -8.43 -0.73
CA SER A 13 2.77 -7.79 0.15
C SER A 13 2.27 -6.45 -0.39
N VAL A 14 3.18 -5.63 -0.93
CA VAL A 14 2.84 -4.36 -1.57
C VAL A 14 1.93 -4.58 -2.79
N ASN A 15 2.22 -5.58 -3.62
CA ASN A 15 1.41 -5.91 -4.78
C ASN A 15 -0.01 -6.38 -4.39
N HIS A 16 -0.14 -7.18 -3.34
CA HIS A 16 -1.44 -7.55 -2.77
C HIS A 16 -2.22 -6.32 -2.29
N ALA A 17 -1.57 -5.43 -1.54
CA ALA A 17 -2.19 -4.20 -1.03
C ALA A 17 -2.69 -3.27 -2.17
N PHE A 18 -1.97 -3.20 -3.29
CA PHE A 18 -2.43 -2.48 -4.48
C PHE A 18 -3.63 -3.16 -5.15
N THR A 19 -3.60 -4.49 -5.25
CA THR A 19 -4.69 -5.29 -5.82
C THR A 19 -5.97 -5.12 -5.00
N ASP A 20 -5.89 -5.25 -3.69
CA ASP A 20 -7.02 -5.08 -2.77
C ASP A 20 -7.63 -3.69 -2.88
N ARG A 21 -6.79 -2.65 -2.92
CA ARG A 21 -7.25 -1.27 -3.12
C ARG A 21 -7.95 -1.09 -4.48
N SER A 22 -7.40 -1.68 -5.54
CA SER A 22 -7.99 -1.60 -6.89
C SER A 22 -9.36 -2.29 -6.93
N ASN A 23 -9.46 -3.48 -6.33
CA ASN A 23 -10.71 -4.23 -6.25
C ASN A 23 -11.79 -3.46 -5.45
N ALA A 24 -11.41 -2.89 -4.30
CA ALA A 24 -12.32 -2.08 -3.49
C ALA A 24 -12.80 -0.84 -4.24
N LEU A 25 -11.92 -0.14 -4.97
CA LEU A 25 -12.30 1.00 -5.80
C LEU A 25 -13.28 0.60 -6.91
N GLN A 26 -12.98 -0.50 -7.61
CA GLN A 26 -13.83 -1.02 -8.67
C GLN A 26 -15.23 -1.38 -8.13
N HIS A 27 -15.32 -1.94 -6.93
CA HIS A 27 -16.59 -2.22 -6.28
C HIS A 27 -17.40 -0.95 -6.01
N VAL A 28 -16.78 0.11 -5.48
CA VAL A 28 -17.43 1.43 -5.27
C VAL A 28 -17.92 2.03 -6.60
N GLN A 29 -17.12 1.92 -7.65
CA GLN A 29 -17.48 2.42 -8.99
C GLN A 29 -18.66 1.66 -9.59
N SER A 30 -18.69 0.34 -9.46
CA SER A 30 -19.82 -0.50 -9.91
C SER A 30 -21.11 -0.12 -9.19
N LEU A 31 -21.06 0.05 -7.85
CA LEU A 31 -22.23 0.49 -7.08
C LEU A 31 -22.71 1.90 -7.48
N SER A 32 -21.77 2.79 -7.80
CA SER A 32 -22.08 4.15 -8.26
C SER A 32 -22.78 4.15 -9.62
N ALA A 33 -22.32 3.31 -10.56
CA ALA A 33 -22.96 3.14 -11.86
C ALA A 33 -24.39 2.58 -11.70
N ASP A 34 -24.56 1.55 -10.87
CA ASP A 34 -25.87 0.96 -10.63
C ASP A 34 -26.85 1.93 -9.98
N LEU A 35 -26.39 2.76 -9.03
CA LEU A 35 -27.19 3.84 -8.46
C LEU A 35 -27.58 4.89 -9.50
N PHE A 36 -26.66 5.27 -10.38
CA PHE A 36 -26.97 6.21 -11.48
C PHE A 36 -28.09 5.66 -12.39
N PHE A 37 -28.05 4.37 -12.73
CA PHE A 37 -29.11 3.74 -13.51
C PHE A 37 -30.45 3.70 -12.78
N LEU A 38 -30.45 3.40 -11.47
CA LEU A 38 -31.66 3.40 -10.65
C LEU A 38 -32.29 4.79 -10.54
N HIS A 39 -31.49 5.82 -10.25
CA HIS A 39 -31.91 7.21 -10.20
C HIS A 39 -32.48 7.67 -11.54
N THR A 40 -31.82 7.35 -12.65
CA THR A 40 -32.31 7.67 -14.00
C THR A 40 -33.66 7.00 -14.28
N ARG A 41 -33.82 5.73 -13.89
CA ARG A 41 -35.09 5.00 -14.05
C ARG A 41 -36.22 5.60 -13.21
N ALA A 42 -35.93 5.99 -11.97
CA ALA A 42 -36.89 6.65 -11.09
C ALA A 42 -37.35 7.99 -11.68
N GLY A 43 -36.42 8.84 -12.09
CA GLY A 43 -36.73 10.13 -12.72
C GLY A 43 -37.54 10.00 -14.01
N ARG A 44 -37.25 8.99 -14.84
CA ARG A 44 -38.08 8.69 -16.01
C ARG A 44 -39.52 8.34 -15.63
N LEU A 45 -39.73 7.55 -14.58
CA LEU A 45 -41.08 7.20 -14.13
C LEU A 45 -41.83 8.40 -13.54
N GLU A 46 -41.12 9.29 -12.83
CA GLU A 46 -41.68 10.54 -12.30
C GLU A 46 -42.13 11.50 -13.42
N SER A 47 -41.40 11.55 -14.55
CA SER A 47 -41.71 12.42 -15.69
C SER A 47 -42.92 11.99 -16.55
N VAL A 48 -43.36 10.72 -16.45
CA VAL A 48 -44.46 10.20 -17.28
C VAL A 48 -45.81 10.63 -16.70
N SER A 49 -46.65 11.25 -17.53
CA SER A 49 -48.03 11.61 -17.18
C SER A 49 -48.95 10.38 -17.15
N SER A 50 -49.85 10.33 -16.16
CA SER A 50 -50.81 9.22 -15.97
C SER A 50 -52.16 9.58 -16.58
N ARG A 51 -52.82 8.67 -17.29
CA ARG A 51 -54.19 8.86 -17.77
C ARG A 51 -55.17 8.12 -16.87
N GLY A 52 -55.26 8.56 -15.62
CA GLY A 52 -56.24 8.08 -14.63
C GLY A 52 -55.64 7.68 -13.29
N ILE A 53 -56.49 7.70 -12.25
CA ILE A 53 -56.12 7.51 -10.83
C ILE A 53 -55.47 6.14 -10.57
N GLY A 54 -55.96 5.06 -11.20
CA GLY A 54 -55.38 3.72 -11.00
C GLY A 54 -53.97 3.56 -11.58
N GLN A 55 -53.72 4.17 -12.75
CA GLN A 55 -52.37 4.19 -13.35
C GLN A 55 -51.42 5.05 -12.53
N GLU A 56 -51.92 6.17 -12.01
CA GLU A 56 -51.18 7.07 -11.14
C GLU A 56 -50.76 6.39 -9.84
N TRP A 57 -51.67 5.69 -9.16
CA TRP A 57 -51.37 4.95 -7.94
C TRP A 57 -50.35 3.83 -8.16
N THR A 58 -50.49 3.05 -9.24
CA THR A 58 -49.53 1.99 -9.59
C THR A 58 -48.13 2.57 -9.85
N ARG A 59 -48.06 3.72 -10.53
CA ARG A 59 -46.80 4.44 -10.77
C ARG A 59 -46.17 4.91 -9.46
N TYR A 60 -46.96 5.47 -8.55
CA TYR A 60 -46.48 5.89 -7.23
C TYR A 60 -45.85 4.73 -6.46
N GLN A 61 -46.52 3.57 -6.38
CA GLN A 61 -45.95 2.40 -5.71
C GLN A 61 -44.62 1.94 -6.34
N LYS A 62 -44.52 1.98 -7.67
CA LYS A 62 -43.30 1.60 -8.38
C LYS A 62 -42.15 2.57 -8.13
N ILE A 63 -42.44 3.86 -8.04
CA ILE A 63 -41.46 4.89 -7.68
C ILE A 63 -41.00 4.68 -6.24
N GLU A 64 -41.91 4.42 -5.32
CA GLU A 64 -41.58 4.22 -3.90
C GLU A 64 -40.67 2.99 -3.71
N GLY A 65 -40.99 1.86 -4.35
CA GLY A 65 -40.13 0.67 -4.31
C GLY A 65 -38.74 0.91 -4.93
N LEU A 66 -38.64 1.77 -5.96
CA LEU A 66 -37.34 2.18 -6.51
C LEU A 66 -36.58 3.07 -5.52
N LYS A 67 -37.24 3.99 -4.82
CA LYS A 67 -36.61 4.84 -3.79
C LYS A 67 -36.07 4.02 -2.63
N GLU A 68 -36.81 3.01 -2.18
CA GLU A 68 -36.33 2.07 -1.15
C GLU A 68 -35.10 1.28 -1.62
N THR A 69 -35.12 0.79 -2.87
CA THR A 69 -33.99 0.09 -3.48
C THR A 69 -32.76 1.00 -3.57
N ILE A 70 -32.94 2.25 -3.99
CA ILE A 70 -31.89 3.26 -4.07
C ILE A 70 -31.30 3.50 -2.68
N SER A 71 -32.13 3.76 -1.67
CA SER A 71 -31.69 3.99 -0.28
C SER A 71 -30.84 2.84 0.25
N THR A 72 -31.32 1.60 0.07
CA THR A 72 -30.58 0.39 0.47
C THR A 72 -29.22 0.32 -0.21
N ARG A 73 -29.19 0.59 -1.52
CA ARG A 73 -27.96 0.52 -2.32
C ARG A 73 -27.00 1.66 -2.05
N GLU A 74 -27.50 2.85 -1.69
CA GLU A 74 -26.68 3.95 -1.17
C GLU A 74 -26.01 3.57 0.15
N GLY A 75 -26.74 2.88 1.04
CA GLY A 75 -26.17 2.29 2.25
C GLY A 75 -25.00 1.36 1.96
N VAL A 76 -25.17 0.43 1.00
CA VAL A 76 -24.10 -0.49 0.57
C VAL A 76 -22.91 0.27 -0.05
N LYS A 77 -23.16 1.25 -0.92
CA LYS A 77 -22.09 2.09 -1.50
C LYS A 77 -21.31 2.85 -0.43
N ASN A 78 -22.01 3.42 0.56
CA ASN A 78 -21.38 4.15 1.64
C ASN A 78 -20.51 3.23 2.51
N GLN A 79 -20.95 1.99 2.73
CA GLN A 79 -20.13 0.99 3.41
C GLN A 79 -18.89 0.61 2.60
N ALA A 80 -19.05 0.29 1.31
CA ALA A 80 -17.94 -0.01 0.41
C ALA A 80 -16.92 1.14 0.31
N LEU A 81 -17.40 2.39 0.34
CA LEU A 81 -16.54 3.58 0.35
C LEU A 81 -15.72 3.67 1.65
N ARG A 82 -16.32 3.38 2.80
CA ARG A 82 -15.58 3.34 4.07
C ARG A 82 -14.50 2.26 4.08
N GLU A 83 -14.80 1.09 3.52
CA GLU A 83 -13.82 0.00 3.38
C GLU A 83 -12.66 0.40 2.46
N TYR A 84 -12.96 1.00 1.31
CA TYR A 84 -11.95 1.55 0.40
C TYR A 84 -11.04 2.58 1.09
N GLU A 85 -11.61 3.52 1.83
CA GLU A 85 -10.84 4.54 2.55
C GLU A 85 -9.99 3.94 3.68
N SER A 86 -10.51 2.94 4.39
CA SER A 86 -9.76 2.17 5.40
C SER A 86 -8.54 1.46 4.80
N ILE A 87 -8.71 0.80 3.64
CA ILE A 87 -7.59 0.18 2.91
C ILE A 87 -6.55 1.24 2.52
N LYS A 88 -6.99 2.41 2.05
CA LYS A 88 -6.09 3.50 1.66
C LYS A 88 -5.25 3.99 2.85
N GLU A 89 -5.87 4.17 4.01
CA GLU A 89 -5.19 4.63 5.23
C GLU A 89 -4.21 3.58 5.76
N ASN A 90 -4.62 2.30 5.78
CA ASN A 90 -3.74 1.20 6.19
C ASN A 90 -2.51 1.11 5.28
N ASN A 91 -2.69 1.17 3.96
CA ASN A 91 -1.58 1.16 3.01
C ASN A 91 -0.63 2.35 3.22
N MET A 92 -1.17 3.55 3.48
CA MET A 92 -0.36 4.74 3.77
C MET A 92 0.48 4.55 5.05
N THR A 93 -0.12 3.99 6.09
CA THR A 93 0.56 3.70 7.36
C THR A 93 1.68 2.68 7.18
N GLU A 94 1.42 1.58 6.47
CA GLU A 94 2.41 0.54 6.21
C GLU A 94 3.56 1.03 5.31
N ILE A 95 3.29 1.85 4.29
CA ILE A 95 4.35 2.45 3.46
C ILE A 95 5.28 3.33 4.32
N LYS A 96 4.70 4.14 5.22
CA LYS A 96 5.48 4.97 6.15
C LYS A 96 6.31 4.13 7.12
N ARG A 97 5.77 3.01 7.63
CA ARG A 97 6.49 2.09 8.50
C ARG A 97 7.65 1.44 7.75
N PHE A 98 7.38 0.90 6.57
CA PHE A 98 8.38 0.26 5.72
C PHE A 98 9.55 1.18 5.37
N ASP A 99 9.29 2.45 5.02
CA ASP A 99 10.39 3.38 4.73
C ASP A 99 11.28 3.63 5.96
N LYS A 100 10.69 3.71 7.16
CA LYS A 100 11.45 3.84 8.41
C LYS A 100 12.28 2.60 8.69
N ASP A 101 11.70 1.42 8.53
CA ASP A 101 12.37 0.13 8.75
C ASP A 101 13.56 -0.01 7.80
N ARG A 102 13.34 0.18 6.49
CA ARG A 102 14.40 0.15 5.47
C ARG A 102 15.55 1.11 5.76
N ARG A 103 15.26 2.33 6.22
CA ARG A 103 16.31 3.30 6.59
C ARG A 103 17.11 2.83 7.79
N ARG A 104 16.45 2.31 8.82
CA ARG A 104 17.11 1.74 10.01
C ARG A 104 18.01 0.59 9.61
N ASP A 105 17.50 -0.35 8.82
CA ASP A 105 18.22 -1.58 8.47
C ASP A 105 19.45 -1.26 7.58
N LEU A 106 19.35 -0.28 6.68
CA LEU A 106 20.49 0.25 5.93
C LEU A 106 21.57 0.83 6.85
N ILE A 107 21.19 1.62 7.86
CA ILE A 107 22.12 2.23 8.81
C ILE A 107 22.84 1.15 9.62
N GLU A 108 22.13 0.12 10.09
CA GLU A 108 22.75 -0.98 10.83
C GLU A 108 23.71 -1.80 9.96
N MET A 109 23.34 -2.06 8.70
CA MET A 109 24.25 -2.70 7.74
C MET A 109 25.53 -1.88 7.53
N LEU A 110 25.41 -0.56 7.35
CA LEU A 110 26.55 0.33 7.15
C LEU A 110 27.46 0.40 8.39
N LYS A 111 26.88 0.43 9.60
CA LYS A 111 27.67 0.36 10.84
C LYS A 111 28.50 -0.91 10.90
N GLY A 112 27.88 -2.07 10.64
CA GLY A 112 28.58 -3.36 10.61
C GLY A 112 29.69 -3.38 9.56
N PHE A 113 29.42 -2.83 8.36
CA PHE A 113 30.43 -2.70 7.31
C PHE A 113 31.63 -1.85 7.77
N VAL A 114 31.38 -0.66 8.33
CA VAL A 114 32.45 0.24 8.80
C VAL A 114 33.28 -0.42 9.89
N VAL A 115 32.64 -1.08 10.87
CA VAL A 115 33.33 -1.83 11.93
C VAL A 115 34.24 -2.91 11.33
N ASN A 116 33.75 -3.67 10.36
CA ASN A 116 34.55 -4.69 9.69
C ASN A 116 35.74 -4.07 8.93
N GLN A 117 35.53 -2.98 8.18
CA GLN A 117 36.60 -2.31 7.43
C GLN A 117 37.70 -1.77 8.36
N VAL A 118 37.31 -1.12 9.47
CA VAL A 118 38.26 -0.62 10.48
C VAL A 118 39.05 -1.79 11.08
N SER A 119 38.38 -2.88 11.46
CA SER A 119 39.04 -4.06 12.01
C SER A 119 40.04 -4.68 11.03
N TYR A 120 39.73 -4.75 9.74
CA TYR A 120 40.68 -5.22 8.73
C TYR A 120 41.86 -4.26 8.58
N SER A 121 41.61 -2.95 8.54
CA SER A 121 42.65 -1.93 8.42
C SER A 121 43.63 -1.99 9.60
N ASP A 122 43.12 -2.09 10.82
CA ASP A 122 43.94 -2.24 12.03
C ASP A 122 44.74 -3.54 12.01
N HIS A 123 44.15 -4.64 11.54
CA HIS A 123 44.85 -5.91 11.42
C HIS A 123 46.02 -5.82 10.42
N PHE A 124 45.80 -5.21 9.25
CA PHE A 124 46.85 -4.98 8.26
C PHE A 124 47.93 -4.03 8.75
N ALA A 125 47.56 -2.93 9.42
CA ALA A 125 48.52 -1.99 10.00
C ALA A 125 49.43 -2.68 11.02
N ASN A 126 48.86 -3.54 11.88
CA ASN A 126 49.63 -4.35 12.82
C ASN A 126 50.57 -5.33 12.12
N MET A 127 50.14 -5.99 11.05
CA MET A 127 51.01 -6.88 10.27
C MET A 127 52.16 -6.12 9.61
N TRP A 128 51.89 -4.98 8.98
CA TRP A 128 52.91 -4.13 8.38
C TRP A 128 53.90 -3.61 9.43
N GLY A 129 53.42 -3.22 10.61
CA GLY A 129 54.28 -2.81 11.73
C GLY A 129 55.23 -3.92 12.18
N LYS A 130 54.75 -5.16 12.28
CA LYS A 130 55.60 -6.33 12.60
C LYS A 130 56.67 -6.57 11.53
N VAL A 131 56.28 -6.58 10.26
CA VAL A 131 57.21 -6.76 9.12
C VAL A 131 58.27 -5.66 9.11
N ALA A 132 57.90 -4.40 9.36
CA ALA A 132 58.84 -3.28 9.42
C ALA A 132 59.86 -3.44 10.56
N GLU A 133 59.44 -3.91 11.73
CA GLU A 133 60.34 -4.14 12.85
C GLU A 133 61.28 -5.34 12.61
N GLU A 134 60.77 -6.44 12.05
CA GLU A 134 61.57 -7.63 11.71
C GLU A 134 62.63 -7.31 10.64
N THR A 135 62.31 -6.44 9.68
CA THR A 135 63.22 -6.09 8.56
C THR A 135 64.24 -5.00 8.91
N LYS A 136 64.09 -4.32 10.05
CA LYS A 136 64.99 -3.24 10.52
C LYS A 136 66.45 -3.68 10.67
N VAL A 137 66.69 -4.95 10.97
CA VAL A 137 68.04 -5.55 11.03
C VAL A 137 68.78 -5.47 9.69
N TYR A 138 68.07 -5.56 8.56
CA TYR A 138 68.70 -5.46 7.25
C TYR A 138 69.13 -4.02 6.93
N ALA A 139 68.36 -3.01 7.36
CA ALA A 139 68.71 -1.61 7.22
C ALA A 139 69.93 -1.21 8.08
N ASN A 140 70.08 -1.81 9.26
CA ASN A 140 71.20 -1.55 10.17
C ASN A 140 72.49 -2.30 9.79
N ARG A 141 72.43 -3.28 8.88
CA ARG A 141 73.60 -4.04 8.39
C ARG A 141 74.25 -3.45 7.13
N SER A 142 73.63 -2.44 6.52
CA SER A 142 74.13 -1.77 5.31
C SER A 142 74.90 -0.46 5.56
N ASN A 143 75.37 -0.23 6.80
CA ASN A 143 76.34 0.81 7.17
C ASN A 143 77.68 0.19 7.55
#